data_AF-E9DZJ9-F1
#
_entry.id   AF-E9DZJ9-F1
#
_cell.length_a   1.000
_cell.length_b   1.000
_cell.length_c   1.000
_cell.angle_alpha   90.00
_cell.angle_beta   90.00
_cell.angle_gamma   90.00
#
_symmetry.space_group_name_H-M   'P 1'
#
loop_
_entity.id
_entity.type
_entity.pdbx_description
1 polymer ?
#
loop_
_entity_poly.entity_id
_entity_poly.type
_entity_poly.pdbx_seq_one_letter_code
_entity_poly.pdbx_strand_id
1 'polypeptide(L)'
;MTKNRQPLTVHRLVEVRAAQRTFEGAYMRTALGQFSFALVIIKIFTEEFYAIGALFAAYGVAVLLVAAYRRYQGNRQFFTAESSDGTIRRKFKTSGDTVLLMTALSLGAYITLFVLTWRLVS
;
A
#
# COMPACT_ATOMS: atom_id res chain seq x y z
N MET A 1 -38.68 18.74 -0.03
CA MET A 1 -37.53 18.74 0.90
C MET A 1 -37.50 17.41 1.64
N THR A 2 -37.03 16.35 0.97
CA THR A 2 -36.93 14.99 1.53
C THR A 2 -35.60 14.41 1.06
N LYS A 3 -34.53 14.74 1.79
CA LYS A 3 -33.19 14.15 1.63
C LYS A 3 -33.34 12.66 1.90
N ASN A 4 -33.42 11.89 0.82
CA ASN A 4 -33.64 10.45 0.82
C ASN A 4 -32.44 9.79 1.54
N ARG A 5 -32.59 9.55 2.84
CA ARG A 5 -31.64 8.79 3.65
C ARG A 5 -31.74 7.34 3.20
N GLN A 6 -31.00 6.98 2.16
CA GLN A 6 -30.84 5.59 1.75
C GLN A 6 -30.28 4.82 2.96
N PRO A 7 -30.96 3.75 3.41
CA PRO A 7 -30.47 2.97 4.53
C PRO A 7 -29.11 2.36 4.15
N LEU A 8 -28.22 2.19 5.13
CA LEU A 8 -26.88 1.58 5.02
C LEU A 8 -27.00 0.08 4.68
N THR A 9 -27.66 -0.28 3.59
CA THR A 9 -28.29 -1.60 3.40
C THR A 9 -27.41 -2.48 2.52
N VAL A 10 -26.68 -3.41 3.14
CA VAL A 10 -26.03 -4.62 2.58
C VAL A 10 -25.05 -4.41 1.40
N HIS A 11 -25.43 -3.73 0.33
CA HIS A 11 -24.65 -3.48 -0.87
C HIS A 11 -23.33 -2.74 -0.59
N ARG A 12 -23.37 -1.68 0.22
CA ARG A 12 -22.16 -0.97 0.68
C ARG A 12 -21.22 -1.85 1.50
N LEU A 13 -21.76 -2.77 2.31
CA LEU A 13 -20.95 -3.73 3.08
C LEU A 13 -20.24 -4.72 2.14
N VAL A 14 -20.87 -5.12 1.04
CA VAL A 14 -20.26 -5.96 0.00
C VAL A 14 -19.16 -5.21 -0.73
N GLU A 15 -19.38 -3.94 -1.11
CA GLU A 15 -18.36 -3.09 -1.74
C GLU A 15 -17.12 -2.92 -0.84
N VAL A 16 -17.32 -2.60 0.44
CA VAL A 16 -16.24 -2.46 1.41
C VAL A 16 -15.50 -3.77 1.59
N ARG A 17 -16.21 -4.89 1.77
CA ARG A 17 -15.58 -6.22 1.92
C ARG A 17 -14.79 -6.62 0.67
N ALA A 18 -15.32 -6.37 -0.52
CA ALA A 18 -14.64 -6.66 -1.78
C ALA A 18 -13.37 -5.82 -1.93
N ALA A 19 -13.42 -4.54 -1.58
CA ALA A 19 -12.26 -3.64 -1.56
C ALA A 19 -11.21 -4.07 -0.52
N GLN A 20 -11.62 -4.54 0.66
CA GLN A 20 -10.69 -5.05 1.67
C GLN A 20 -9.99 -6.34 1.22
N ARG A 21 -10.71 -7.26 0.55
CA ARG A 21 -10.12 -8.53 0.06
C ARG A 21 -9.12 -8.33 -1.08
N THR A 22 -9.35 -7.33 -1.93
CA THR A 22 -8.54 -7.08 -3.12
C THR A 22 -7.42 -6.06 -2.86
N PHE A 23 -7.75 -4.88 -2.33
CA PHE A 23 -6.77 -3.82 -2.12
C PHE A 23 -6.06 -3.93 -0.78
N GLU A 24 -6.79 -3.86 0.34
CA GLU A 24 -6.13 -3.90 1.67
C GLU A 24 -5.39 -5.23 1.88
N GLY A 25 -6.00 -6.34 1.48
CA GLY A 25 -5.42 -7.67 1.58
C GLY A 25 -4.17 -7.88 0.71
N ALA A 26 -4.08 -7.22 -0.44
CA ALA A 26 -2.89 -7.30 -1.29
C ALA A 26 -1.68 -6.63 -0.61
N TYR A 27 -1.85 -5.40 -0.11
CA TYR A 27 -0.77 -4.69 0.60
C TYR A 27 -0.30 -5.44 1.84
N MET A 28 -1.23 -5.99 2.62
CA MET A 28 -0.89 -6.73 3.84
C MET A 28 -0.10 -8.01 3.51
N ARG A 29 -0.53 -8.78 2.50
CA ARG A 29 0.19 -10.00 2.09
C ARG A 29 1.58 -9.69 1.52
N THR A 30 1.71 -8.62 0.73
CA THR A 30 3.02 -8.18 0.22
C THR A 30 3.95 -7.77 1.36
N ALA A 31 3.48 -6.93 2.29
CA ALA A 31 4.29 -6.50 3.41
C ALA A 31 4.76 -7.68 4.28
N LEU A 32 3.85 -8.59 4.63
CA LEU A 32 4.18 -9.79 5.40
C LEU A 32 5.21 -10.67 4.68
N GLY A 33 5.05 -10.89 3.37
CA GLY A 33 6.02 -11.65 2.58
C GLY A 33 7.41 -11.00 2.57
N GLN A 34 7.49 -9.67 2.45
CA GLN A 34 8.75 -8.94 2.49
C GLN A 34 9.43 -9.00 3.87
N PHE A 35 8.66 -8.88 4.97
CA PHE A 35 9.21 -9.04 6.32
C PHE A 35 9.67 -10.46 6.59
N SER A 36 8.91 -11.47 6.18
CA SER A 36 9.31 -12.87 6.32
C SER A 36 10.63 -13.14 5.58
N PHE A 37 10.77 -12.63 4.35
CA PHE A 37 12.00 -12.79 3.58
C PHE A 37 13.18 -12.05 4.21
N ALA A 38 12.98 -10.83 4.70
CA ALA A 38 14.00 -10.07 5.42
C ALA A 38 14.51 -10.80 6.66
N LEU A 39 13.59 -11.34 7.48
CA LEU A 39 13.95 -12.09 8.69
C LEU A 39 14.72 -13.37 8.35
N VAL A 40 14.32 -14.08 7.29
CA VAL A 40 15.06 -15.26 6.80
C VAL A 40 16.47 -14.87 6.38
N ILE A 41 16.64 -13.78 5.63
CA ILE A 41 17.98 -13.34 5.19
C ILE A 41 18.87 -12.99 6.37
N ILE A 42 18.36 -12.19 7.31
CA ILE A 42 19.11 -11.75 8.50
C ILE A 42 19.43 -12.94 9.41
N LYS A 43 18.55 -13.95 9.48
CA LYS A 43 18.71 -15.07 10.43
C LYS A 43 19.57 -16.21 9.89
N ILE A 44 19.61 -16.41 8.57
CA ILE A 44 20.25 -17.58 7.93
C ILE A 44 21.62 -17.26 7.32
N PHE A 45 21.82 -16.05 6.76
CA PHE A 45 23.05 -15.74 6.02
C PHE A 45 24.09 -15.01 6.86
N THR A 46 25.34 -15.04 6.39
CA THR A 46 26.50 -14.35 6.98
C THR A 46 26.36 -12.83 6.91
N GLU A 47 27.16 -12.12 7.70
CA GLU A 47 27.11 -10.66 7.88
C GLU A 47 27.15 -9.83 6.58
N GLU A 48 27.74 -10.38 5.52
CA GLU A 48 27.80 -9.79 4.18
C GLU A 48 26.42 -9.63 3.53
N PHE A 49 25.44 -10.46 3.91
CA PHE A 49 24.07 -10.44 3.37
C PHE A 49 23.09 -9.62 4.23
N TYR A 50 23.52 -9.13 5.40
CA TYR A 50 22.64 -8.35 6.29
C TYR A 50 22.15 -7.07 5.64
N ALA A 51 22.95 -6.43 4.78
CA ALA A 51 22.53 -5.24 4.05
C ALA A 51 21.37 -5.53 3.07
N ILE A 52 21.32 -6.73 2.49
CA ILE A 52 20.20 -7.17 1.64
C ILE A 52 18.96 -7.43 2.50
N GLY A 53 19.11 -8.09 3.65
CA GLY A 53 18.01 -8.30 4.59
C GLY A 53 17.42 -6.99 5.14
N ALA A 54 18.27 -6.03 5.47
CA ALA A 54 17.87 -4.69 5.91
C ALA A 54 17.12 -3.92 4.81
N LEU A 55 17.52 -4.08 3.54
CA LEU A 55 16.80 -3.51 2.40
C LEU A 55 15.37 -4.05 2.29
N PHE A 56 15.19 -5.37 2.42
CA PHE A 56 13.85 -5.98 2.39
C PHE A 56 12.99 -5.55 3.58
N ALA A 57 13.57 -5.40 4.76
CA ALA A 57 12.86 -4.87 5.94
C ALA A 57 12.42 -3.41 5.72
N ALA A 58 13.33 -2.55 5.24
CA ALA A 58 13.03 -1.15 4.93
C ALA A 58 11.96 -1.02 3.84
N TYR A 59 12.03 -1.85 2.80
CA TYR A 59 11.02 -1.90 1.75
C TYR A 59 9.65 -2.34 2.28
N GLY A 60 9.61 -3.35 3.16
CA GLY A 60 8.38 -3.76 3.86
C GLY A 60 7.76 -2.64 4.69
N VAL A 61 8.57 -1.88 5.44
CA VAL A 61 8.11 -0.69 6.19
C VAL A 61 7.59 0.39 5.25
N ALA A 62 8.28 0.65 4.14
CA ALA A 62 7.83 1.64 3.17
C ALA A 62 6.49 1.25 2.53
N VAL A 63 6.29 -0.03 2.18
CA VAL A 63 4.99 -0.53 1.69
C VAL A 63 3.89 -0.36 2.75
N LEU A 64 4.18 -0.61 4.03
CA LEU A 64 3.23 -0.35 5.12
C LEU A 64 2.90 1.14 5.27
N LEU A 65 3.89 2.02 5.15
CA LEU A 65 3.67 3.48 5.21
C LEU A 65 2.80 3.95 4.05
N VAL A 66 3.00 3.43 2.84
CA VAL A 66 2.14 3.76 1.70
C VAL A 66 0.74 3.18 1.89
N ALA A 67 0.60 1.98 2.46
CA ALA A 67 -0.70 1.41 2.79
C ALA A 67 -1.43 2.25 3.87
N ALA A 68 -0.72 2.71 4.89
CA ALA A 68 -1.24 3.59 5.95
C ALA A 68 -1.64 4.96 5.37
N TYR A 69 -0.81 5.54 4.51
CA TYR A 69 -1.09 6.79 3.80
C TYR A 69 -2.33 6.65 2.91
N ARG A 70 -2.46 5.55 2.17
CA ARG A 70 -3.65 5.23 1.37
C ARG A 70 -4.89 5.07 2.27
N ARG A 71 -4.76 4.43 3.43
CA ARG A 71 -5.86 4.29 4.39
C ARG A 71 -6.30 5.63 4.95
N TYR A 72 -5.35 6.54 5.21
CA TYR A 72 -5.65 7.91 5.62
C TYR A 72 -6.35 8.73 4.52
N GLN A 73 -5.90 8.63 3.27
CA GLN A 73 -6.56 9.27 2.12
C GLN A 73 -7.96 8.70 1.87
N GLY A 74 -8.12 7.37 1.93
CA GLY A 74 -9.42 6.70 1.81
C GLY A 74 -10.40 7.14 2.90
N ASN A 75 -9.94 7.21 4.15
CA ASN A 75 -10.76 7.68 5.26
C ASN A 75 -11.23 9.14 5.05
N ARG A 76 -10.41 10.04 4.50
CA ARG A 76 -10.83 11.42 4.19
C ARG A 76 -11.76 11.53 2.98
N GLN A 77 -11.63 10.66 1.97
CA GLN A 77 -12.54 10.62 0.82
C GLN A 77 -13.94 10.07 1.16
N PHE A 78 -14.06 9.20 2.17
CA PHE A 78 -15.36 8.74 2.67
C PHE A 78 -16.17 9.83 3.39
N PHE A 79 -15.51 10.86 3.95
CA PHE A 79 -16.18 11.95 4.69
C PHE A 79 -16.18 13.31 3.97
N THR A 80 -15.43 13.48 2.87
CA THR A 80 -15.40 14.72 2.08
C THR A 80 -16.04 14.48 0.71
N ALA A 81 -17.34 14.25 0.69
CA ALA A 81 -18.14 14.19 -0.53
C ALA A 81 -19.48 14.94 -0.39
N GLU A 82 -19.52 15.97 0.47
CA GLU A 82 -20.63 16.92 0.53
C GLU A 82 -20.07 18.31 0.23
N SER A 83 -20.01 18.66 -1.07
CA SER A 83 -19.84 20.06 -1.46
C SER A 83 -21.13 20.80 -1.10
N SER A 84 -21.01 22.03 -0.60
CA SER A 84 -22.13 22.87 -0.10
C SER A 84 -23.17 23.27 -1.15
N ASP A 85 -23.10 22.69 -2.36
CA ASP A 85 -23.90 23.00 -3.54
C ASP A 85 -24.69 21.78 -4.07
N GLY A 86 -24.78 20.68 -3.30
CA GLY A 86 -25.64 19.53 -3.61
C GLY A 86 -25.26 18.70 -4.84
N THR A 87 -24.24 19.10 -5.60
CA THR A 87 -23.76 18.37 -6.79
C THR A 87 -22.66 17.37 -6.42
N ILE A 88 -22.95 16.08 -6.57
CA ILE A 88 -21.97 14.99 -6.42
C ILE A 88 -21.01 15.02 -7.62
N ARG A 89 -20.02 15.92 -7.62
CA ARG A 89 -18.89 15.81 -8.56
C ARG A 89 -17.98 14.69 -8.10
N ARG A 90 -18.20 13.49 -8.67
CA ARG A 90 -17.23 12.38 -8.62
C ARG A 90 -15.95 12.83 -9.33
N LYS A 91 -15.04 13.50 -8.63
CA LYS A 91 -13.66 13.62 -9.10
C LYS A 91 -13.05 12.25 -8.88
N PHE A 92 -13.18 11.38 -9.89
CA PHE A 92 -12.50 10.09 -9.96
C PHE A 92 -10.99 10.35 -9.91
N LYS A 93 -10.44 10.50 -8.71
CA LYS A 93 -9.00 10.36 -8.48
C LYS A 93 -8.74 8.87 -8.64
N THR A 94 -8.40 8.47 -9.85
CA THR A 94 -7.98 7.10 -10.17
C THR A 94 -6.84 6.70 -9.23
N SER A 95 -6.76 5.42 -8.86
CA SER A 95 -5.75 4.88 -7.95
C SER A 95 -4.29 5.04 -8.45
N GLY A 96 -4.10 5.71 -9.58
CA GLY A 96 -2.82 5.93 -10.24
C GLY A 96 -1.76 6.60 -9.37
N ASP A 97 -2.13 7.50 -8.46
CA ASP A 97 -1.18 8.15 -7.55
C ASP A 97 -0.50 7.13 -6.61
N THR A 98 -1.29 6.21 -6.05
CA THR A 98 -0.75 5.14 -5.19
C THR A 98 0.01 4.10 -6.00
N VAL A 99 -0.43 3.80 -7.22
CA VAL A 99 0.26 2.88 -8.13
C VAL A 99 1.61 3.46 -8.54
N LEU A 100 1.67 4.73 -8.91
CA LEU A 100 2.91 5.43 -9.27
C LEU A 100 3.91 5.42 -8.11
N LEU A 101 3.42 5.67 -6.89
CA LEU A 101 4.25 5.67 -5.68
C LEU A 101 4.79 4.26 -5.36
N MET A 102 3.97 3.22 -5.56
CA MET A 102 4.40 1.81 -5.46
C MET A 102 5.43 1.44 -6.52
N THR A 103 5.24 1.89 -7.77
CA THR A 103 6.18 1.64 -8.87
C THR A 103 7.52 2.35 -8.63
N ALA A 104 7.51 3.59 -8.18
CA ALA A 104 8.73 4.31 -7.85
C ALA A 104 9.50 3.66 -6.69
N LEU A 105 8.76 3.23 -5.66
CA LEU A 105 9.32 2.52 -4.51
C LEU A 105 9.96 1.19 -4.94
N SER A 106 9.26 0.39 -5.75
CA SER A 106 9.78 -0.91 -6.21
C SER A 106 11.00 -0.74 -7.11
N LEU A 107 10.99 0.25 -8.00
CA LEU A 107 12.13 0.55 -8.86
C LEU A 107 13.37 0.92 -8.04
N GLY A 108 13.20 1.79 -7.03
CA GLY A 108 14.29 2.17 -6.11
C GLY A 108 14.85 0.97 -5.36
N ALA A 109 13.98 0.12 -4.81
CA ALA A 109 14.39 -1.10 -4.11
C ALA A 109 15.18 -2.06 -5.03
N TYR A 110 14.74 -2.24 -6.28
CA TYR A 110 15.46 -3.06 -7.26
C TYR A 110 16.83 -2.49 -7.61
N ILE A 111 16.95 -1.17 -7.79
CA ILE A 111 18.24 -0.53 -8.06
C ILE A 111 19.19 -0.73 -6.88
N THR A 112 18.72 -0.50 -5.65
CA THR A 112 19.55 -0.71 -4.45
C THR A 112 19.97 -2.17 -4.28
N LEU A 113 19.08 -3.11 -4.59
CA LEU A 113 19.40 -4.54 -4.56
C LEU A 113 20.46 -4.87 -5.60
N PHE A 114 20.32 -4.35 -6.83
CA PHE A 114 21.29 -4.54 -7.89
C PHE A 114 22.69 -4.04 -7.49
N VAL A 115 22.77 -2.84 -6.89
CA VAL A 115 24.04 -2.28 -6.40
C VAL A 115 24.65 -3.11 -5.27
N LEU A 116 23.82 -3.56 -4.32
CA LEU A 116 24.27 -4.40 -3.21
C LEU A 116 24.79 -5.76 -3.70
N THR A 117 24.09 -6.39 -4.63
CA THR A 117 24.55 -7.64 -5.26
C THR A 117 25.84 -7.42 -6.05
N TRP A 118 25.98 -6.31 -6.78
CA TRP A 118 27.20 -5.98 -7.51
C TRP A 118 28.40 -5.77 -6.58
N ARG A 119 28.20 -5.14 -5.42
CA ARG A 119 29.24 -4.99 -4.40
C ARG A 119 29.63 -6.27 -3.69
N LEU A 120 28.72 -7.25 -3.64
CA LEU A 120 28.97 -8.53 -2.99
C LEU A 120 29.73 -9.50 -3.91
N VAL A 121 29.50 -9.41 -5.24
CA VAL A 121 30.16 -10.27 -6.23
C VAL A 121 31.52 -9.75 -6.68
N SER A 122 31.75 -8.42 -6.60
CA SER A 122 33.00 -7.76 -6.97
C SER A 122 33.99 -7.69 -5.81
#